data_AF-A0A7M7SV63-F1
#
_entry.id   AF-A0A7M7SV63-F1
#
_cell.length_a   1.000
_cell.length_b   1.000
_cell.length_c   1.000
_cell.angle_alpha   90.00
_cell.angle_beta   90.00
_cell.angle_gamma   90.00
#
_symmetry.space_group_name_H-M   'P 1'
#
loop_
_entity.id
_entity.type
_entity.pdbx_description
1 polymer ?
#
loop_
_entity_poly.entity_id
_entity_poly.type
_entity_poly.pdbx_seq_one_letter_code
_entity_poly.pdbx_strand_id
1 'polypeptide(L)'
;MGVLQRLDSALDFEGIGIPTSVLASFLGWFSLYCVLCLTNSKRSYEWHCRVVTSVHAIIISTLSYIFGMYYNPWFITNPAGRNNNLEILTLVICMGYFLFDFCWCIWFQEEFFMIIHHFLTLVCITASLIMGISGTEVGAAIFGSEVSNPMLQARYFMRETGRTKTLVYEINDLAFIVTFFICRMGIGSFFLYSYLRHPTPLLIFRIGSVGLYIVSLIFMYSIARFAVRKYRNFFMRLVRAERKEGAKMTNGNAPKEVIGAQVTGVTEGQVTRVTEGRVTGVTEGRVTGVTEGQVKGVTKGQVKGVTEGRGNGHANNHEHTD
;
A
#
# COMPACT_ATOMS: atom_id res chain seq x y z
N MET A 1 -8.04 9.08 -23.36
CA MET A 1 -6.92 9.77 -24.03
C MET A 1 -7.12 11.29 -24.07
N GLY A 2 -8.21 11.80 -24.67
CA GLY A 2 -8.44 13.25 -24.79
C GLY A 2 -8.63 14.05 -23.47
N VAL A 3 -9.10 13.43 -22.38
CA VAL A 3 -9.32 14.14 -21.10
C VAL A 3 -8.01 14.44 -20.38
N LEU A 4 -7.06 13.50 -20.33
CA LEU A 4 -5.76 13.70 -19.69
C LEU A 4 -4.88 14.68 -20.46
N GLN A 5 -4.94 14.65 -21.79
CA GLN A 5 -4.23 15.60 -22.65
C GLN A 5 -4.81 17.02 -22.52
N ARG A 6 -6.14 17.14 -22.35
CA ARG A 6 -6.80 18.41 -22.02
C ARG A 6 -6.44 18.91 -20.61
N LEU A 7 -6.32 18.00 -19.64
CA LEU A 7 -5.83 18.34 -18.30
C LEU A 7 -4.38 18.83 -18.36
N ASP A 8 -3.50 18.13 -19.07
CA ASP A 8 -2.09 18.50 -19.26
C ASP A 8 -1.95 19.89 -19.89
N SER A 9 -2.80 20.21 -20.89
CA SER A 9 -2.86 21.56 -21.50
C SER A 9 -3.53 22.62 -20.63
N ALA A 10 -4.39 22.23 -19.67
CA ALA A 10 -5.05 23.15 -18.75
C ALA A 10 -4.18 23.45 -17.51
N LEU A 11 -3.22 22.58 -17.22
CA LEU A 11 -2.26 22.70 -16.13
C LEU A 11 -1.03 23.47 -16.61
N ASP A 12 -1.19 24.76 -16.87
CA ASP A 12 -0.08 25.65 -17.19
C ASP A 12 0.49 26.28 -15.92
N PHE A 13 1.61 25.73 -15.45
CA PHE A 13 2.32 26.25 -14.28
C PHE A 13 3.24 27.44 -14.61
N GLU A 14 3.47 27.75 -15.90
CA GLU A 14 4.33 28.87 -16.29
C GLU A 14 3.71 30.23 -15.91
N GLY A 15 2.39 30.34 -15.93
CA GLY A 15 1.69 31.58 -15.59
C GLY A 15 1.61 31.91 -14.09
N ILE A 16 1.49 30.90 -13.21
CA ILE A 16 1.28 31.09 -11.76
C ILE A 16 2.59 30.97 -10.96
N GLY A 17 3.53 30.18 -11.48
CA GLY A 17 4.79 29.86 -10.80
C GLY A 17 4.65 28.77 -9.73
N ILE A 18 5.69 27.94 -9.63
CA ILE A 18 5.74 26.81 -8.68
C ILE A 18 5.61 27.27 -7.22
N PRO A 19 6.34 28.31 -6.73
CA PRO A 19 6.23 28.73 -5.32
C PRO A 19 4.81 29.17 -4.93
N THR A 20 4.15 29.94 -5.81
CA THR A 20 2.75 30.37 -5.62
C THR A 20 1.81 29.17 -5.57
N SER A 21 2.02 28.19 -6.43
CA SER A 21 1.21 26.97 -6.48
C SER A 21 1.38 26.12 -5.22
N VAL A 22 2.61 26.01 -4.71
CA VAL A 22 2.90 25.32 -3.42
C VAL A 22 2.26 26.06 -2.25
N LEU A 23 2.32 27.40 -2.23
CA LEU A 23 1.68 28.21 -1.19
C LEU A 23 0.16 28.04 -1.23
N ALA A 24 -0.46 28.09 -2.41
CA ALA A 24 -1.89 27.85 -2.58
C ALA A 24 -2.29 26.45 -2.09
N SER A 25 -1.49 25.42 -2.41
CA SER A 25 -1.68 24.05 -1.93
C SER A 25 -1.61 23.98 -0.39
N PHE A 26 -0.57 24.55 0.22
CA PHE A 26 -0.42 24.62 1.68
C PHE A 26 -1.62 25.30 2.35
N LEU A 27 -2.04 26.47 1.84
CA LEU A 27 -3.19 27.21 2.37
C LEU A 27 -4.48 26.42 2.20
N GLY A 28 -4.64 25.66 1.11
CA GLY A 28 -5.77 24.76 0.90
C GLY A 28 -5.85 23.67 1.98
N TRP A 29 -4.75 22.98 2.23
CA TRP A 29 -4.67 21.95 3.29
C TRP A 29 -4.89 22.52 4.69
N PHE A 30 -4.27 23.65 4.99
CA PHE A 30 -4.46 24.35 6.27
C PHE A 30 -5.91 24.83 6.45
N SER A 31 -6.53 25.36 5.40
CA SER A 31 -7.93 25.78 5.44
C SER A 31 -8.87 24.60 5.68
N LEU A 32 -8.63 23.44 5.03
CA LEU A 32 -9.38 22.21 5.29
C LEU A 32 -9.26 21.80 6.76
N TYR A 33 -8.05 21.82 7.33
CA TYR A 33 -7.83 21.55 8.74
C TYR A 33 -8.61 22.50 9.65
N CYS A 34 -8.55 23.82 9.39
CA CYS A 34 -9.28 24.81 10.16
C CYS A 34 -10.80 24.62 10.08
N VAL A 35 -11.35 24.39 8.88
CA VAL A 35 -12.78 24.14 8.68
C VAL A 35 -13.21 22.89 9.46
N LEU A 36 -12.42 21.81 9.43
CA LEU A 36 -12.70 20.60 10.22
C LEU A 36 -12.69 20.89 11.73
N CYS A 37 -11.70 21.65 12.22
CA CYS A 37 -11.64 22.05 13.63
C CYS A 37 -12.84 22.90 14.06
N LEU A 38 -13.29 23.82 13.21
CA LEU A 38 -14.42 24.71 13.49
C LEU A 38 -15.77 23.97 13.44
N THR A 39 -15.96 23.10 12.44
CA THR A 39 -17.21 22.37 12.24
C THR A 39 -17.40 21.19 13.19
N ASN A 40 -16.31 20.63 13.72
CA ASN A 40 -16.35 19.46 14.60
C ASN A 40 -15.47 19.63 15.85
N SER A 41 -15.65 20.75 16.55
CA SER A 41 -14.88 21.12 17.74
C SER A 41 -14.91 20.12 18.91
N LYS A 42 -15.80 19.12 18.86
CA LYS A 42 -15.87 18.03 19.84
C LYS A 42 -14.74 17.00 19.67
N ARG A 43 -14.09 16.94 18.51
CA ARG A 43 -12.98 16.02 18.25
C ARG A 43 -11.64 16.69 18.54
N SER A 44 -10.62 15.88 18.79
CA SER A 44 -9.27 16.38 19.06
C SER A 44 -8.65 17.03 17.82
N TYR A 45 -7.66 17.90 18.03
CA TYR A 45 -6.88 18.46 16.91
C TYR A 45 -6.19 17.38 16.08
N GLU A 46 -5.67 16.33 16.72
CA GLU A 46 -5.10 15.17 16.01
C GLU A 46 -6.13 14.50 15.11
N TRP A 47 -7.38 14.31 15.57
CA TRP A 47 -8.44 13.73 14.73
C TRP A 47 -8.59 14.49 13.40
N HIS A 48 -8.65 15.81 13.46
CA HIS A 48 -8.78 16.64 12.27
C HIS A 48 -7.55 16.53 11.36
N CYS A 49 -6.35 16.53 11.93
CA CYS A 49 -5.12 16.31 11.15
C CYS A 49 -5.14 14.95 10.44
N ARG A 50 -5.51 13.87 11.14
CA ARG A 50 -5.62 12.51 10.58
C ARG A 50 -6.65 12.42 9.45
N VAL A 51 -7.71 13.21 9.49
CA VAL A 51 -8.68 13.32 8.37
C VAL A 51 -8.00 13.96 7.16
N VAL A 52 -7.27 15.07 7.37
CA VAL A 52 -6.51 15.74 6.30
C VAL A 52 -5.48 14.79 5.68
N THR A 53 -4.71 14.07 6.51
CA THR A 53 -3.76 13.04 6.05
C THR A 53 -4.46 11.95 5.24
N SER A 54 -5.66 11.52 5.64
CA SER A 54 -6.41 10.51 4.89
C SER A 54 -6.81 10.99 3.50
N VAL A 55 -7.30 12.24 3.40
CA VAL A 55 -7.69 12.86 2.14
C VAL A 55 -6.46 13.01 1.23
N HIS A 56 -5.35 13.50 1.77
CA HIS A 56 -4.07 13.59 1.06
C HIS A 56 -3.62 12.24 0.51
N ALA A 57 -3.56 11.22 1.37
CA ALA A 57 -3.06 9.91 0.97
C ALA A 57 -3.90 9.31 -0.17
N ILE A 58 -5.23 9.50 -0.15
CA ILE A 58 -6.12 9.04 -1.24
C ILE A 58 -5.83 9.82 -2.53
N ILE A 59 -5.77 11.15 -2.46
CA ILE A 59 -5.54 12.02 -3.63
C ILE A 59 -4.18 11.70 -4.27
N ILE A 60 -3.11 11.71 -3.49
CA ILE A 60 -1.76 11.53 -3.99
C ILE A 60 -1.50 10.10 -4.45
N SER A 61 -2.05 9.08 -3.78
CA SER A 61 -1.95 7.71 -4.27
C SER A 61 -2.65 7.54 -5.62
N THR A 62 -3.80 8.19 -5.80
CA THR A 62 -4.56 8.13 -7.05
C THR A 62 -3.85 8.89 -8.18
N LEU A 63 -3.43 10.13 -7.94
CA LEU A 63 -2.72 10.94 -8.95
C LEU A 63 -1.41 10.27 -9.36
N SER A 64 -0.65 9.77 -8.38
CA SER A 64 0.62 9.08 -8.63
C SER A 64 0.45 7.79 -9.42
N TYR A 65 -0.61 7.01 -9.12
CA TYR A 65 -0.95 5.83 -9.91
C TYR A 65 -1.34 6.19 -11.35
N ILE A 66 -2.16 7.23 -11.55
CA ILE A 66 -2.57 7.67 -12.88
C ILE A 66 -1.33 8.04 -13.70
N PHE A 67 -0.49 8.95 -13.21
CA PHE A 67 0.63 9.37 -14.06
C PHE A 67 1.65 8.24 -14.28
N GLY A 68 1.82 7.34 -13.31
CA GLY A 68 2.73 6.20 -13.44
C GLY A 68 2.27 5.03 -14.29
N MET A 69 0.99 4.98 -14.63
CA MET A 69 0.50 4.04 -15.65
C MET A 69 0.50 4.65 -17.05
N TYR A 70 0.31 5.97 -17.17
CA TYR A 70 0.03 6.61 -18.47
C TYR A 70 1.21 7.34 -19.11
N TYR A 71 2.10 7.97 -18.33
CA TYR A 71 3.14 8.86 -18.88
C TYR A 71 4.52 8.23 -18.86
N ASN A 72 4.81 7.43 -17.83
CA ASN A 72 6.08 6.74 -17.70
C ASN A 72 5.75 5.36 -17.13
N PRO A 73 5.99 4.24 -17.84
CA PRO A 73 5.83 2.92 -17.24
C PRO A 73 6.81 2.82 -16.08
N TRP A 74 6.29 2.81 -14.86
CA TRP A 74 7.15 2.75 -13.70
C TRP A 74 7.94 1.45 -13.68
N PHE A 75 9.10 1.55 -13.03
CA PHE A 75 10.15 0.55 -12.90
C PHE A 75 11.15 0.54 -14.07
N ILE A 76 12.22 1.33 -13.89
CA ILE A 76 13.59 1.16 -14.43
C ILE A 76 13.90 1.88 -15.76
N THR A 77 12.92 2.29 -16.55
CA THR A 77 13.20 2.68 -17.94
C THR A 77 13.93 4.01 -18.11
N ASN A 78 13.62 5.09 -17.39
CA ASN A 78 14.34 6.38 -17.49
C ASN A 78 14.19 7.28 -16.24
N PRO A 79 14.93 7.04 -15.14
CA PRO A 79 14.97 7.98 -14.02
C PRO A 79 15.72 9.27 -14.39
N ALA A 80 15.44 10.35 -13.66
CA ALA A 80 15.94 11.70 -13.88
C ALA A 80 15.43 12.37 -15.17
N GLY A 81 14.27 11.94 -15.66
CA GLY A 81 13.55 12.60 -16.75
C GLY A 81 13.02 13.98 -16.37
N ARG A 82 12.64 14.78 -17.39
CA ARG A 82 11.96 16.07 -17.19
C ARG A 82 10.56 15.86 -16.61
N ASN A 83 10.16 16.73 -15.69
CA ASN A 83 8.85 16.66 -15.08
C ASN A 83 7.77 17.04 -16.09
N ASN A 84 6.69 16.26 -16.18
CA ASN A 84 5.47 16.65 -16.90
C ASN A 84 4.50 17.42 -15.99
N ASN A 85 3.46 18.05 -16.55
CA ASN A 85 2.57 18.91 -15.76
C ASN A 85 1.79 18.12 -14.70
N LEU A 86 1.45 16.85 -14.96
CA LEU A 86 0.77 16.00 -14.00
C LEU A 86 1.68 15.59 -12.83
N GLU A 87 2.96 15.34 -13.10
CA GLU A 87 4.00 15.14 -12.07
C GLU A 87 4.18 16.41 -11.25
N ILE A 88 4.32 17.58 -11.88
CA ILE A 88 4.43 18.87 -11.20
C ILE A 88 3.20 19.12 -10.32
N LEU A 89 1.99 18.93 -10.84
CA LEU A 89 0.75 19.06 -10.06
C LEU A 89 0.77 18.14 -8.83
N THR A 90 1.12 16.87 -9.03
CA THR A 90 1.16 15.87 -7.95
C THR A 90 2.17 16.29 -6.88
N LEU A 91 3.38 16.70 -7.29
CA LEU A 91 4.43 17.17 -6.40
C LEU A 91 4.05 18.47 -5.67
N VAL A 92 3.36 19.40 -6.31
CA VAL A 92 2.87 20.66 -5.70
C VAL A 92 1.79 20.39 -4.64
N ILE A 93 0.80 19.55 -4.97
CA ILE A 93 -0.24 19.14 -4.00
C ILE A 93 0.43 18.43 -2.82
N CYS A 94 1.40 17.57 -3.11
CA CYS A 94 2.13 16.81 -2.11
C CYS A 94 3.00 17.70 -1.22
N MET A 95 3.78 18.60 -1.80
CA MET A 95 4.64 19.55 -1.10
C MET A 95 3.86 20.44 -0.13
N GLY A 96 2.71 20.99 -0.57
CA GLY A 96 1.87 21.82 0.29
C GLY A 96 1.33 21.06 1.49
N TYR A 97 0.93 19.79 1.32
CA TYR A 97 0.52 18.94 2.44
C TYR A 97 1.69 18.64 3.37
N PHE A 98 2.84 18.20 2.84
CA PHE A 98 4.00 17.86 3.67
C PHE A 98 4.50 19.05 4.47
N LEU A 99 4.40 20.28 3.94
CA LEU A 99 4.68 21.50 4.69
C LEU A 99 3.70 21.70 5.85
N PHE A 100 2.40 21.56 5.59
CA PHE A 100 1.36 21.62 6.62
C PHE A 100 1.62 20.58 7.72
N ASP A 101 1.82 19.32 7.32
CA ASP A 101 2.00 18.21 8.25
C ASP A 101 3.32 18.31 9.02
N PHE A 102 4.38 18.84 8.40
CA PHE A 102 5.65 19.12 9.09
C PHE A 102 5.51 20.20 10.17
N CYS A 103 4.84 21.31 9.86
CA CYS A 103 4.52 22.33 10.85
C CYS A 103 3.67 21.75 11.99
N TRP A 104 2.69 20.91 11.66
CA TRP A 104 1.85 20.23 12.65
C TRP A 104 2.67 19.29 13.54
N CYS A 105 3.54 18.46 12.96
CA CYS A 105 4.42 17.54 13.68
C CYS A 105 5.39 18.27 14.63
N ILE A 106 5.95 19.41 14.21
CA ILE A 106 6.80 20.24 15.08
C ILE A 106 5.96 20.83 16.22
N TRP A 107 4.78 21.37 15.92
CA TRP A 107 3.95 22.00 16.94
C TRP A 107 3.49 21.02 18.02
N PHE A 108 3.09 19.81 17.62
CA PHE A 108 2.60 18.77 18.52
C PHE A 108 3.70 17.80 19.01
N GLN A 109 4.97 18.06 18.67
CA GLN A 109 6.15 17.30 19.14
C GLN A 109 6.06 15.79 18.85
N GLU A 110 5.85 15.46 17.58
CA GLU A 110 5.82 14.08 17.09
C GLU A 110 7.20 13.39 17.17
N GLU A 111 7.19 12.07 16.95
CA GLU A 111 8.38 11.22 17.01
C GLU A 111 9.53 11.71 16.09
N PHE A 112 10.77 11.68 16.60
CA PHE A 112 11.95 12.21 15.92
C PHE A 112 12.15 11.67 14.49
N PHE A 113 11.96 10.36 14.28
CA PHE A 113 12.12 9.75 12.97
C PHE A 113 10.99 10.13 11.99
N MET A 114 9.81 10.51 12.48
CA MET A 114 8.77 11.11 11.64
C MET A 114 9.23 12.50 11.17
N ILE A 115 9.74 13.34 12.06
CA ILE A 115 10.25 14.67 11.68
C ILE A 115 11.36 14.56 10.62
N ILE A 116 12.31 13.63 10.78
CA ILE A 116 13.35 13.35 9.77
C ILE A 116 12.72 12.88 8.44
N HIS A 117 11.74 11.98 8.49
CA HIS A 117 11.03 11.51 7.30
C HIS A 117 10.42 12.69 6.51
N HIS A 118 9.68 13.56 7.20
CA HIS A 118 9.05 14.73 6.59
C HIS A 118 10.09 15.70 6.03
N PHE A 119 11.15 15.99 6.78
CA PHE A 119 12.23 16.87 6.31
C PHE A 119 12.88 16.35 5.03
N LEU A 120 13.22 15.05 4.99
CA LEU A 120 13.86 14.46 3.83
C LEU A 120 12.94 14.42 2.60
N THR A 121 11.65 14.14 2.81
CA THR A 121 10.63 14.21 1.76
C THR A 121 10.50 15.64 1.22
N LEU A 122 10.44 16.65 2.09
CA LEU A 122 10.38 18.07 1.71
C LEU A 122 11.60 18.47 0.85
N VAL A 123 12.81 18.08 1.25
CA VAL A 123 14.04 18.37 0.50
C VAL A 123 14.00 17.72 -0.89
N CYS A 124 13.64 16.44 -0.98
CA CYS A 124 13.57 15.71 -2.25
C CYS A 124 12.51 16.29 -3.20
N ILE A 125 11.31 16.59 -2.70
CA ILE A 125 10.24 17.17 -3.53
C ILE A 125 10.63 18.59 -4.00
N THR A 126 11.19 19.41 -3.10
CA THR A 126 11.67 20.76 -3.43
C THR A 126 12.74 20.72 -4.50
N ALA A 127 13.72 19.82 -4.36
CA ALA A 127 14.77 19.64 -5.36
C ALA A 127 14.18 19.25 -6.73
N SER A 128 13.24 18.31 -6.78
CA SER A 128 12.59 17.90 -8.04
C SER A 128 11.82 19.05 -8.69
N LEU A 129 11.09 19.83 -7.90
CA LEU A 129 10.33 20.99 -8.39
C LEU A 129 11.23 22.12 -8.91
N ILE A 130 12.31 22.46 -8.20
CA ILE A 130 13.24 23.52 -8.63
C ILE A 130 14.04 23.09 -9.86
N MET A 131 14.49 21.85 -9.89
CA MET A 131 15.34 21.35 -10.98
C MET A 131 14.54 20.93 -12.22
N GLY A 132 13.21 20.78 -12.09
CA GLY A 132 12.33 20.39 -13.18
C GLY A 132 12.58 18.96 -13.68
N ILE A 133 13.21 18.12 -12.86
CA ILE A 133 13.57 16.74 -13.17
C ILE A 133 13.22 15.81 -12.01
N SER A 134 13.28 14.50 -12.27
CA SER A 134 13.09 13.44 -11.28
C SER A 134 11.67 13.27 -10.72
N GLY A 135 10.66 13.85 -11.37
CA GLY A 135 9.27 13.77 -10.92
C GLY A 135 8.71 12.37 -10.95
N THR A 136 9.11 11.56 -11.95
CA THR A 136 8.69 10.16 -12.05
C THR A 136 9.15 9.33 -10.86
N GLU A 137 10.44 9.32 -10.54
CA GLU A 137 10.97 8.54 -9.42
C GLU A 137 10.55 9.07 -8.04
N VAL A 138 10.46 10.40 -7.88
CA VAL A 138 10.03 11.01 -6.61
C VAL A 138 8.56 10.70 -6.37
N GLY A 139 7.71 10.83 -7.38
CA GLY A 139 6.32 10.40 -7.27
C GLY A 139 6.17 8.90 -7.10
N ALA A 140 7.11 8.08 -7.61
CA ALA A 140 7.15 6.66 -7.33
C ALA A 140 7.46 6.29 -5.89
N ALA A 141 8.43 6.97 -5.31
CA ALA A 141 8.68 6.89 -3.89
C ALA A 141 7.45 7.32 -3.08
N ILE A 142 6.79 8.43 -3.48
CA ILE A 142 5.58 8.95 -2.82
C ILE A 142 4.41 7.95 -2.90
N PHE A 143 4.13 7.36 -4.06
CA PHE A 143 3.07 6.37 -4.20
C PHE A 143 3.33 5.14 -3.34
N GLY A 144 4.53 4.56 -3.45
CA GLY A 144 4.95 3.43 -2.62
C GLY A 144 4.93 3.78 -1.13
N SER A 145 5.05 5.06 -0.80
CA SER A 145 5.01 5.56 0.56
C SER A 145 3.63 5.79 1.14
N GLU A 146 2.72 6.29 0.34
CA GLU A 146 1.39 6.73 0.75
C GLU A 146 0.33 5.65 0.62
N VAL A 147 0.53 4.62 -0.21
CA VAL A 147 -0.50 3.59 -0.45
C VAL A 147 -0.90 2.81 0.82
N SER A 148 -0.01 2.70 1.81
CA SER A 148 -0.32 2.08 3.11
C SER A 148 -0.96 3.05 4.12
N ASN A 149 -0.91 4.36 3.88
CA ASN A 149 -1.37 5.38 4.82
C ASN A 149 -2.89 5.36 5.06
N PRO A 150 -3.78 5.11 4.07
CA PRO A 150 -5.21 5.00 4.34
C PRO A 150 -5.53 3.95 5.41
N MET A 151 -4.84 2.81 5.43
CA MET A 151 -5.00 1.78 6.44
C MET A 151 -4.47 2.22 7.81
N LEU A 152 -3.37 2.99 7.83
CA LEU A 152 -2.85 3.58 9.07
C LEU A 152 -3.85 4.58 9.69
N GLN A 153 -4.45 5.44 8.87
CA GLN A 153 -5.45 6.41 9.35
C GLN A 153 -6.75 5.70 9.77
N ALA A 154 -7.23 4.72 9.00
CA ALA A 154 -8.38 3.92 9.38
C ALA A 154 -8.18 3.21 10.73
N ARG A 155 -6.98 2.68 10.97
CA ARG A 155 -6.59 2.09 12.26
C ARG A 155 -6.69 3.10 13.40
N TYR A 156 -6.21 4.32 13.21
CA TYR A 156 -6.34 5.40 14.20
C TYR A 156 -7.81 5.68 14.52
N PHE A 157 -8.65 5.92 13.52
CA PHE A 157 -10.07 6.23 13.74
C PHE A 157 -10.83 5.09 14.43
N MET A 158 -10.52 3.83 14.10
CA MET A 158 -11.12 2.69 14.79
C MET A 158 -10.67 2.59 16.25
N ARG A 159 -9.43 2.96 16.58
CA ARG A 159 -8.98 3.03 17.98
C ARG A 159 -9.72 4.11 18.74
N GLU A 160 -9.81 5.29 18.16
CA GLU A 160 -10.42 6.47 18.78
C GLU A 160 -11.95 6.35 18.93
N THR A 161 -12.59 5.54 18.08
CA THR A 161 -14.03 5.20 18.19
C THR A 161 -14.31 3.93 19.01
N GLY A 162 -13.29 3.32 19.63
CA GLY A 162 -13.43 2.13 20.47
C GLY A 162 -13.71 0.82 19.73
N ARG A 163 -13.50 0.77 18.41
CA ARG A 163 -13.80 -0.37 17.52
C ARG A 163 -12.66 -1.38 17.38
N THR A 164 -11.72 -1.42 18.33
CA THR A 164 -10.50 -2.25 18.27
C THR A 164 -10.73 -3.75 18.37
N LYS A 165 -11.90 -4.19 18.86
CA LYS A 165 -12.25 -5.60 19.01
C LYS A 165 -12.97 -6.20 17.78
N THR A 166 -13.14 -5.40 16.72
CA THR A 166 -13.89 -5.83 15.53
C THR A 166 -13.01 -6.59 14.55
N LEU A 167 -13.61 -7.48 13.77
CA LEU A 167 -12.92 -8.18 12.68
C LEU A 167 -12.38 -7.18 11.63
N VAL A 168 -13.11 -6.10 11.37
CA VAL A 168 -12.69 -5.03 10.45
C VAL A 168 -11.38 -4.38 10.90
N TYR A 169 -11.24 -4.11 12.21
CA TYR A 169 -10.00 -3.59 12.76
C TYR A 169 -8.82 -4.55 12.54
N GLU A 170 -9.01 -5.84 12.81
CA GLU A 170 -7.96 -6.85 12.62
C GLU A 170 -7.56 -7.01 11.14
N ILE A 171 -8.53 -7.02 10.22
CA ILE A 171 -8.27 -7.06 8.77
C ILE A 171 -7.47 -5.83 8.34
N ASN A 172 -7.88 -4.64 8.78
CA ASN A 172 -7.19 -3.40 8.43
C ASN A 172 -5.77 -3.32 9.02
N ASP A 173 -5.58 -3.75 10.28
CA ASP A 173 -4.26 -3.79 10.93
C ASP A 173 -3.32 -4.74 10.19
N LEU A 174 -3.82 -5.90 9.75
CA LEU A 174 -3.06 -6.83 8.90
C LEU A 174 -2.78 -6.23 7.51
N ALA A 175 -3.77 -5.62 6.87
CA ALA A 175 -3.62 -4.97 5.57
C ALA A 175 -2.56 -3.88 5.62
N PHE A 176 -2.55 -3.04 6.66
CA PHE A 176 -1.49 -2.05 6.88
C PHE A 176 -0.10 -2.69 6.92
N ILE A 177 0.09 -3.73 7.74
CA ILE A 177 1.39 -4.41 7.89
C ILE A 177 1.85 -5.01 6.55
N VAL A 178 0.96 -5.73 5.87
CA VAL A 178 1.25 -6.40 4.60
C VAL A 178 1.58 -5.40 3.50
N THR A 179 0.76 -4.35 3.34
CA THR A 179 1.02 -3.32 2.33
C THR A 179 2.30 -2.55 2.63
N PHE A 180 2.55 -2.19 3.90
CA PHE A 180 3.81 -1.53 4.27
C PHE A 180 5.02 -2.42 3.94
N PHE A 181 4.96 -3.72 4.23
CA PHE A 181 6.03 -4.66 3.89
C PHE A 181 6.24 -4.79 2.37
N ILE A 182 5.18 -5.07 1.61
CA ILE A 182 5.30 -5.28 0.16
C ILE A 182 5.78 -4.01 -0.54
N CYS A 183 5.17 -2.86 -0.26
CA CYS A 183 5.48 -1.62 -0.96
C CYS A 183 6.85 -1.06 -0.56
N ARG A 184 7.22 -1.10 0.72
CA ARG A 184 8.49 -0.50 1.19
C ARG A 184 9.66 -1.46 1.11
N MET A 185 9.49 -2.71 1.56
CA MET A 185 10.60 -3.68 1.65
C MET A 185 10.70 -4.57 0.41
N GLY A 186 9.60 -4.84 -0.27
CA GLY A 186 9.62 -5.54 -1.55
C GLY A 186 9.96 -4.58 -2.68
N ILE A 187 8.94 -3.85 -3.14
CA ILE A 187 9.01 -2.95 -4.29
C ILE A 187 10.04 -1.83 -4.04
N GLY A 188 10.02 -1.20 -2.86
CA GLY A 188 10.94 -0.12 -2.50
C GLY A 188 12.41 -0.54 -2.51
N SER A 189 12.76 -1.75 -2.06
CA SER A 189 14.15 -2.27 -2.12
C SER A 189 14.60 -2.46 -3.56
N PHE A 190 13.75 -3.08 -4.38
CA PHE A 190 14.03 -3.30 -5.79
C PHE A 190 14.19 -1.98 -6.56
N PHE A 191 13.32 -1.01 -6.26
CA PHE A 191 13.38 0.33 -6.79
C PHE A 191 14.68 1.05 -6.39
N LEU A 192 15.03 1.06 -5.09
CA LEU A 192 16.27 1.69 -4.61
C LEU A 192 17.51 1.05 -5.25
N TYR A 193 17.56 -0.29 -5.31
CA TYR A 193 18.68 -1.00 -5.93
C TYR A 193 18.87 -0.61 -7.40
N SER A 194 17.77 -0.59 -8.16
CA SER A 194 17.78 -0.23 -9.57
C SER A 194 18.17 1.25 -9.76
N TYR A 195 17.63 2.13 -8.92
CA TYR A 195 17.87 3.57 -8.96
C TYR A 195 19.34 3.93 -8.66
N LEU A 196 19.95 3.31 -7.65
CA LEU A 196 21.34 3.57 -7.28
C LEU A 196 22.34 3.09 -8.34
N ARG A 197 21.98 2.09 -9.15
CA ARG A 197 22.80 1.58 -10.25
C ARG A 197 22.64 2.36 -11.55
N HIS A 198 21.57 3.14 -11.69
CA HIS A 198 21.34 3.92 -12.88
C HIS A 198 22.32 5.10 -12.94
N PRO A 199 22.93 5.43 -14.10
CA PRO A 199 23.95 6.49 -14.18
C PRO A 199 23.38 7.92 -14.13
N THR A 200 22.10 8.11 -14.49
CA THR A 200 21.48 9.44 -14.64
C THR A 200 21.08 10.17 -13.35
N PRO A 201 20.67 9.51 -12.25
CA PRO A 201 20.16 10.23 -11.09
C PRO A 201 21.22 11.05 -10.37
N LEU A 202 20.84 12.29 -10.04
CA LEU A 202 21.71 13.19 -9.31
C LEU A 202 21.95 12.72 -7.88
N LEU A 203 23.12 13.10 -7.34
CA LEU A 203 23.57 12.68 -6.02
C LEU A 203 22.59 13.05 -4.91
N ILE A 204 21.94 14.22 -4.98
CA ILE A 204 20.95 14.67 -4.00
C ILE A 204 19.79 13.67 -3.86
N PHE A 205 19.25 13.19 -4.98
CA PHE A 205 18.14 12.23 -4.95
C PHE A 205 18.59 10.84 -4.53
N ARG A 206 19.85 10.45 -4.79
CA ARG A 206 20.41 9.19 -4.28
C ARG A 206 20.52 9.20 -2.77
N ILE A 207 21.11 10.26 -2.20
CA ILE A 207 21.21 10.43 -0.74
C ILE A 207 19.81 10.47 -0.12
N GLY A 208 18.90 11.25 -0.73
CA GLY A 208 17.50 11.32 -0.31
C GLY A 208 16.79 9.96 -0.30
N SER A 209 16.96 9.17 -1.37
CA SER A 209 16.35 7.84 -1.49
C SER A 209 16.89 6.87 -0.44
N VAL A 210 18.21 6.87 -0.22
CA VAL A 210 18.83 6.04 0.83
C VAL A 210 18.34 6.44 2.21
N GLY A 211 18.28 7.74 2.51
CA GLY A 211 17.79 8.23 3.80
C GLY A 211 16.32 7.86 4.05
N LEU A 212 15.43 8.04 3.06
CA LEU A 212 14.01 7.69 3.19
C LEU A 212 13.82 6.18 3.37
N TYR A 213 14.66 5.38 2.70
CA TYR A 213 14.65 3.94 2.87
C TYR A 213 15.14 3.50 4.26
N ILE A 214 16.20 4.13 4.80
CA ILE A 214 16.66 3.88 6.18
C ILE A 214 15.55 4.18 7.19
N VAL A 215 14.87 5.32 7.06
CA VAL A 215 13.73 5.63 7.94
C VAL A 215 12.60 4.60 7.80
N SER A 216 12.34 4.13 6.57
CA SER A 216 11.37 3.06 6.33
C SER A 216 11.74 1.74 7.00
N LEU A 217 13.04 1.40 7.10
CA LEU A 217 13.54 0.23 7.83
C LEU A 217 13.31 0.38 9.35
N ILE A 218 13.52 1.57 9.90
CA ILE A 218 13.28 1.85 11.32
C ILE A 218 11.79 1.68 11.66
N PHE A 219 10.90 2.20 10.80
CA PHE A 219 9.46 1.99 10.94
C PHE A 219 9.09 0.51 10.79
N MET A 220 9.65 -0.20 9.81
CA MET A 220 9.44 -1.64 9.66
C MET A 220 9.83 -2.42 10.91
N TYR A 221 11.00 -2.14 11.50
CA TYR A 221 11.43 -2.78 12.74
C TYR A 221 10.44 -2.55 13.88
N SER A 222 9.92 -1.32 14.00
CA SER A 222 8.93 -0.97 15.02
C SER A 222 7.60 -1.70 14.81
N ILE A 223 7.13 -1.78 13.55
CA ILE A 223 5.92 -2.52 13.16
C ILE A 223 6.11 -4.02 13.40
N ALA A 224 7.23 -4.61 13.01
CA ALA A 224 7.54 -6.02 13.20
C ALA A 224 7.56 -6.39 14.69
N ARG A 225 8.22 -5.59 15.54
CA ARG A 225 8.19 -5.78 17.00
C ARG A 225 6.78 -5.68 17.57
N PHE A 226 5.94 -4.78 17.06
CA PHE A 226 4.53 -4.70 17.45
C PHE A 226 3.77 -5.96 17.03
N ALA A 227 3.91 -6.40 15.77
CA ALA A 227 3.24 -7.57 15.22
C ALA A 227 3.61 -8.85 15.99
N VAL A 228 4.91 -9.10 16.21
CA VAL A 228 5.39 -10.27 16.96
C VAL A 228 4.81 -10.29 18.37
N ARG A 229 4.81 -9.16 19.08
CA ARG A 229 4.21 -9.07 20.42
C ARG A 229 2.71 -9.34 20.38
N LYS A 230 1.98 -8.78 19.41
CA LYS A 230 0.53 -8.95 19.25
C LYS A 230 0.18 -10.43 19.01
N TYR A 231 0.78 -11.04 18.00
CA TYR A 231 0.46 -12.42 17.60
C TYR A 231 0.94 -13.46 18.61
N ARG A 232 2.09 -13.23 19.27
CA ARG A 232 2.51 -14.08 20.40
C ARG A 232 1.50 -14.05 21.54
N ASN A 233 1.02 -12.87 21.92
CA ASN A 233 0.02 -12.74 22.99
C ASN A 233 -1.32 -13.37 22.61
N PHE A 234 -1.72 -13.26 21.34
CA PHE A 234 -2.90 -13.93 20.81
C PHE A 234 -2.76 -15.45 20.87
N PHE A 235 -1.65 -16.01 20.37
CA PHE A 235 -1.37 -17.44 20.41
C PHE A 235 -1.36 -17.97 21.85
N MET A 236 -0.69 -17.27 22.78
CA MET A 236 -0.68 -17.64 24.19
C MET A 236 -2.07 -17.61 24.84
N ARG A 237 -2.99 -16.76 24.37
CA ARG A 237 -4.39 -16.75 24.84
C ARG A 237 -5.16 -17.97 24.34
N LEU A 238 -4.97 -18.36 23.07
CA LEU A 238 -5.59 -19.56 22.52
C LEU A 238 -5.13 -20.82 23.27
N VAL A 239 -3.82 -20.99 23.44
CA VAL A 239 -3.26 -22.12 24.20
C VAL A 239 -3.78 -22.17 25.64
N ARG A 240 -3.91 -21.01 26.31
CA ARG A 240 -4.49 -20.93 27.66
C ARG A 240 -5.98 -21.24 27.69
N ALA A 241 -6.74 -20.91 26.63
CA ALA A 241 -8.16 -21.22 26.53
C ALA A 241 -8.36 -22.73 26.34
N GLU A 242 -7.61 -23.36 25.43
CA GLU A 242 -7.63 -24.81 25.21
C GLU A 242 -7.25 -25.59 26.47
N ARG A 243 -6.20 -25.16 27.20
CA ARG A 243 -5.83 -25.78 28.49
C ARG A 243 -6.93 -25.68 29.54
N LYS A 244 -7.67 -24.56 29.60
CA LYS A 244 -8.80 -24.39 30.53
C LYS A 244 -10.00 -25.26 30.15
N GLU A 245 -10.28 -25.41 28.87
CA GLU A 245 -11.33 -26.32 28.38
C GLU A 245 -10.96 -27.78 28.64
N GLY A 246 -9.73 -28.19 28.35
CA GLY A 246 -9.22 -29.52 28.68
C GLY A 246 -9.28 -29.83 30.18
N ALA A 247 -8.87 -28.88 31.04
CA ALA A 247 -8.94 -29.04 32.49
C ALA A 247 -10.39 -29.14 33.03
N LYS A 248 -11.35 -28.46 32.40
CA LYS A 248 -12.78 -28.60 32.72
C LYS A 248 -13.32 -29.97 32.33
N MET A 249 -12.90 -30.52 31.19
CA MET A 249 -13.28 -31.87 30.77
C MET A 249 -12.71 -32.96 31.68
N THR A 250 -11.50 -32.77 32.23
CA THR A 250 -10.90 -33.75 33.17
C THR A 250 -11.48 -33.69 34.58
N ASN A 251 -12.01 -32.54 35.02
CA ASN A 251 -12.62 -32.37 36.35
C ASN A 251 -14.15 -32.60 36.36
N GLY A 252 -14.80 -32.72 35.21
CA GLY A 252 -16.18 -33.22 35.12
C GLY A 252 -16.16 -34.74 35.14
N ASN A 253 -16.84 -35.36 36.12
CA ASN A 253 -16.97 -36.81 36.28
C ASN A 253 -17.18 -37.55 34.94
N ALA A 254 -16.11 -38.14 34.41
CA ALA A 254 -16.16 -39.16 33.37
C ALA A 254 -15.49 -40.44 33.92
N PRO A 255 -16.13 -41.62 33.83
CA PRO A 255 -15.59 -42.86 34.39
C PRO A 255 -14.22 -43.19 33.78
N LYS A 256 -13.28 -43.58 34.64
CA LYS A 256 -11.84 -43.74 34.37
C LYS A 256 -11.46 -44.87 33.38
N GLU A 257 -12.38 -45.45 32.62
CA GLU A 257 -12.12 -46.69 31.86
C GLU A 257 -11.93 -46.54 30.34
N VAL A 258 -12.06 -45.34 29.77
CA VAL A 258 -11.95 -45.16 28.28
C VAL A 258 -10.81 -44.22 27.86
N ILE A 259 -10.01 -43.73 28.81
CA ILE A 259 -9.06 -42.62 28.58
C ILE A 259 -7.74 -43.08 27.90
N GLY A 260 -7.40 -44.37 27.98
CA GLY A 260 -6.13 -44.88 27.44
C GLY A 260 -6.08 -45.04 25.92
N ALA A 261 -7.22 -45.27 25.26
CA ALA A 261 -7.27 -45.62 23.83
C ALA A 261 -7.73 -44.49 22.90
N GLN A 262 -8.46 -43.49 23.40
CA GLN A 262 -8.92 -42.36 22.58
C GLN A 262 -7.93 -41.19 22.54
N VAL A 263 -7.10 -41.02 23.57
CA VAL A 263 -6.17 -39.87 23.65
C VAL A 263 -4.93 -40.06 22.75
N THR A 264 -4.49 -41.29 22.51
CA THR A 264 -3.37 -41.55 21.59
C THR A 264 -3.78 -41.43 20.11
N GLY A 265 -4.99 -41.85 19.74
CA GLY A 265 -5.46 -41.76 18.35
C GLY A 265 -5.85 -40.35 17.87
N VAL A 266 -6.34 -39.49 18.77
CA VAL A 266 -6.82 -38.14 18.41
C VAL A 266 -5.69 -37.11 18.35
N THR A 267 -4.66 -37.26 19.19
CA THR A 267 -3.59 -36.26 19.30
C THR A 267 -2.57 -36.33 18.14
N GLU A 268 -2.26 -37.53 17.63
CA GLU A 268 -1.49 -37.65 16.39
C GLU A 268 -2.38 -37.45 15.16
N GLY A 269 -3.53 -38.12 15.08
CA GLY A 269 -4.36 -38.15 13.87
C GLY A 269 -5.09 -36.86 13.50
N GLN A 270 -5.30 -35.92 14.43
CA GLN A 270 -5.89 -34.61 14.11
C GLN A 270 -4.84 -33.50 13.95
N VAL A 271 -3.69 -33.58 14.62
CA VAL A 271 -2.63 -32.57 14.49
C VAL A 271 -1.87 -32.72 13.16
N THR A 272 -1.59 -33.94 12.68
CA THR A 272 -1.10 -34.13 11.30
C THR A 272 -2.16 -33.76 10.27
N ARG A 273 -3.43 -34.14 10.46
CA ARG A 273 -4.49 -33.85 9.48
C ARG A 273 -4.85 -32.37 9.35
N VAL A 274 -4.75 -31.58 10.43
CA VAL A 274 -5.01 -30.12 10.40
C VAL A 274 -3.78 -29.34 9.97
N THR A 275 -2.57 -29.79 10.28
CA THR A 275 -1.34 -29.09 9.90
C THR A 275 -0.92 -29.43 8.47
N GLU A 276 -0.99 -30.70 8.04
CA GLU A 276 -0.76 -31.09 6.65
C GLU A 276 -1.98 -30.68 5.79
N GLY A 277 -3.21 -31.10 6.12
CA GLY A 277 -4.38 -30.85 5.26
C GLY A 277 -4.72 -29.37 5.02
N ARG A 278 -4.33 -28.45 5.93
CA ARG A 278 -4.57 -27.01 5.78
C ARG A 278 -3.38 -26.24 5.19
N VAL A 279 -2.17 -26.79 5.27
CA VAL A 279 -0.96 -26.21 4.64
C VAL A 279 -0.75 -26.81 3.24
N THR A 280 -0.83 -28.12 3.04
CA THR A 280 -0.76 -28.74 1.71
C THR A 280 -2.00 -28.43 0.88
N GLY A 281 -3.21 -28.47 1.46
CA GLY A 281 -4.45 -28.13 0.72
C GLY A 281 -4.53 -26.68 0.23
N VAL A 282 -3.95 -25.72 0.98
CA VAL A 282 -3.95 -24.29 0.59
C VAL A 282 -2.74 -23.95 -0.30
N THR A 283 -1.62 -24.66 -0.15
CA THR A 283 -0.40 -24.38 -0.94
C THR A 283 -0.37 -25.17 -2.25
N GLU A 284 -0.74 -26.47 -2.27
CA GLU A 284 -0.85 -27.24 -3.51
C GLU A 284 -2.14 -26.90 -4.26
N GLY A 285 -3.31 -26.93 -3.60
CA GLY A 285 -4.60 -26.70 -4.29
C GLY A 285 -4.77 -25.31 -4.91
N ARG A 286 -4.08 -24.28 -4.37
CA ARG A 286 -4.14 -22.90 -4.88
C ARG A 286 -2.99 -22.55 -5.82
N VAL A 287 -1.85 -23.24 -5.75
CA VAL A 287 -0.72 -23.01 -6.68
C VAL A 287 -0.82 -23.93 -7.90
N THR A 288 -1.17 -25.22 -7.76
CA THR A 288 -1.36 -26.11 -8.94
C THR A 288 -2.67 -25.82 -9.67
N GLY A 289 -3.75 -25.49 -8.95
CA GLY A 289 -5.04 -25.13 -9.56
C GLY A 289 -5.03 -23.81 -10.32
N VAL A 290 -4.27 -22.80 -9.85
CA VAL A 290 -4.13 -21.52 -10.55
C VAL A 290 -3.14 -21.63 -11.71
N THR A 291 -2.04 -22.37 -11.54
CA THR A 291 -1.03 -22.51 -12.61
C THR A 291 -1.49 -23.44 -13.74
N GLU A 292 -2.10 -24.61 -13.45
CA GLU A 292 -2.64 -25.47 -14.50
C GLU A 292 -3.95 -24.95 -15.09
N GLY A 293 -4.82 -24.33 -14.27
CA GLY A 293 -6.10 -23.77 -14.71
C GLY A 293 -5.95 -22.56 -15.62
N GLN A 294 -5.00 -21.65 -15.33
CA GLN A 294 -4.71 -20.51 -16.19
C GLN A 294 -3.92 -20.92 -17.44
N VAL A 295 -2.96 -21.86 -17.35
CA VAL A 295 -2.19 -22.30 -18.53
C VAL A 295 -3.05 -23.15 -19.48
N LYS A 296 -3.86 -24.11 -18.99
CA LYS A 296 -4.79 -24.86 -19.86
C LYS A 296 -5.92 -23.97 -20.39
N GLY A 297 -6.43 -23.02 -19.60
CA GLY A 297 -7.47 -22.08 -20.01
C GLY A 297 -7.02 -21.11 -21.10
N VAL A 298 -5.81 -20.54 -20.98
CA VAL A 298 -5.24 -19.61 -21.98
C VAL A 298 -4.85 -20.36 -23.25
N THR A 299 -4.28 -21.57 -23.14
CA THR A 299 -3.86 -22.34 -24.32
C THR A 299 -5.05 -22.92 -25.10
N LYS A 300 -6.09 -23.43 -24.45
CA LYS A 300 -7.33 -23.89 -25.14
C LYS A 300 -8.17 -22.73 -25.65
N GLY A 301 -8.23 -21.61 -24.93
CA GLY A 301 -8.98 -20.41 -25.32
C GLY A 301 -8.40 -19.71 -26.54
N GLN A 302 -7.06 -19.56 -26.62
CA GLN A 302 -6.41 -18.96 -27.79
C GLN A 302 -6.39 -19.89 -29.01
N VAL A 303 -6.24 -21.21 -28.83
CA VAL A 303 -6.24 -22.15 -29.98
C VAL A 303 -7.64 -22.32 -30.57
N LYS A 304 -8.71 -22.34 -29.75
CA LYS A 304 -10.09 -22.46 -30.24
C LYS A 304 -10.60 -21.14 -30.87
N GLY A 305 -10.22 -19.99 -30.31
CA GLY A 305 -10.53 -18.68 -30.90
C GLY A 305 -9.89 -18.43 -32.27
N VAL A 306 -8.68 -18.95 -32.51
CA VAL A 306 -7.98 -18.80 -33.80
C VAL A 306 -8.44 -19.81 -34.86
N THR A 307 -8.99 -20.97 -34.47
CA THR A 307 -9.53 -21.96 -35.42
C THR A 307 -11.01 -21.72 -35.77
N GLU A 308 -11.84 -21.28 -34.82
CA GLU A 308 -13.26 -20.97 -35.11
C GLU A 308 -13.44 -19.57 -35.77
N GLY A 309 -12.52 -18.63 -35.57
CA GLY A 309 -12.55 -17.32 -36.24
C GLY A 309 -12.11 -17.32 -37.70
N ARG A 310 -11.46 -18.40 -38.18
CA ARG A 310 -10.97 -18.51 -39.58
C ARG A 310 -11.81 -19.46 -40.44
N GLY A 311 -12.72 -20.24 -39.84
CA GLY A 311 -13.54 -21.24 -40.54
C GLY A 311 -14.89 -20.77 -41.10
N ASN A 312 -15.39 -19.60 -40.70
CA ASN A 312 -16.70 -19.08 -41.12
C ASN A 312 -16.63 -17.89 -42.09
N GLY A 313 -15.47 -17.61 -42.68
CA GLY A 313 -15.27 -16.48 -43.60
C GLY A 313 -15.10 -16.85 -45.07
N HIS A 314 -15.02 -18.13 -45.45
CA HIS A 314 -14.72 -18.55 -46.83
C HIS A 314 -15.44 -19.86 -47.19
N ALA A 315 -16.70 -19.77 -47.59
CA ALA A 315 -17.33 -20.68 -48.56
C ALA A 315 -18.78 -20.23 -48.80
N ASN A 316 -18.97 -19.32 -49.76
CA ASN A 316 -20.14 -19.32 -50.64
C ASN A 316 -19.72 -18.60 -51.92
N ASN A 317 -19.19 -19.39 -52.85
CA ASN A 317 -19.12 -19.08 -54.27
C ASN A 317 -19.94 -20.16 -55.00
N HIS A 318 -20.38 -19.80 -56.22
CA HIS A 318 -21.41 -20.41 -57.09
C HIS A 318 -22.79 -19.78 -56.87
N GLU A 319 -23.47 -19.21 -57.86
CA GLU A 319 -23.28 -19.16 -59.31
C GLU A 319 -24.34 -18.16 -59.82
N HIS A 320 -23.99 -17.24 -60.72
CA HIS A 320 -24.92 -16.90 -61.80
C HIS A 320 -24.16 -16.35 -63.00
N THR A 321 -24.16 -17.18 -64.04
CA THR A 321 -24.02 -16.86 -65.45
C THR A 321 -25.08 -15.84 -65.87
N ASP A 322 -24.63 -14.69 -66.39
CA ASP A 322 -24.90 -14.14 -67.74
C ASP A 322 -24.56 -12.64 -67.77
#